data_AF-A0A1Y4D803-F1
#
_entry.id   AF-A0A1Y4D803-F1
#
_cell.length_a   1.000
_cell.length_b   1.000
_cell.length_c   1.000
_cell.angle_alpha   90.00
_cell.angle_beta   90.00
_cell.angle_gamma   90.00
#
_symmetry.space_group_name_H-M   'P 1'
#
loop_
_entity.id
_entity.type
_entity.pdbx_description
1 polymer ?
#
loop_
_entity_poly.entity_id
_entity_poly.type
_entity_poly.pdbx_seq_one_letter_code
_entity_poly.pdbx_strand_id
1 'polypeptide(L)'
;MIEIPAINRTKKTPKPRYQKPDSVKQLEIEYFKWKYRESSIPQQCRFKRSFRDDTANGLAGCIEAWAKIHGAFYQRQNSQGQYDSRLKIWRKSGTTKGIADVQVTYKGKTFNLEIKVGKDRQSEVQKEVERKIKAAGGHYAIIRCFDDFLEEIWQYE
;
A
#
# COMPACT_ATOMS: atom_id res chain seq x y z
N MET A 1 24.60 42.08 25.62
CA MET A 1 24.90 40.65 25.33
C MET A 1 23.57 39.96 25.08
N ILE A 2 23.36 39.35 23.91
CA ILE A 2 22.12 38.64 23.61
C ILE A 2 22.31 37.20 24.08
N GLU A 3 21.48 36.77 25.03
CA GLU A 3 21.49 35.41 25.57
C GLU A 3 20.79 34.47 24.57
N ILE A 4 21.52 33.47 24.07
CA ILE A 4 20.96 32.48 23.15
C ILE A 4 20.26 31.41 23.99
N PRO A 5 18.95 31.16 23.81
CA PRO A 5 18.24 30.18 24.61
C PRO A 5 18.77 28.76 24.33
N ALA A 6 19.07 28.03 25.40
CA ALA A 6 19.48 26.64 25.33
C ALA A 6 18.32 25.76 24.83
N ILE A 7 18.47 25.19 23.64
CA ILE A 7 17.52 24.22 23.08
C ILE A 7 17.68 22.90 23.84
N ASN A 8 16.74 22.60 24.74
CA ASN A 8 16.63 21.29 25.38
C ASN A 8 16.22 20.24 24.34
N ARG A 9 17.20 19.53 23.76
CA ARG A 9 16.94 18.42 22.84
C ARG A 9 16.49 17.20 23.64
N THR A 10 15.18 16.93 23.64
CA THR A 10 14.66 15.66 24.13
C THR A 10 15.13 14.53 23.22
N LYS A 11 15.94 13.60 23.73
CA LYS A 11 16.34 12.39 23.00
C LYS A 11 15.11 11.49 22.86
N LYS A 12 14.47 11.48 21.69
CA LYS A 12 13.41 10.51 21.38
C LYS A 12 14.02 9.11 21.30
N THR A 13 13.41 8.14 21.97
CA THR A 13 13.77 6.72 21.84
C THR A 13 13.67 6.30 20.37
N PRO A 14 14.70 5.65 19.80
CA PRO A 14 14.63 5.18 18.42
C PRO A 14 13.53 4.14 18.28
N LYS A 15 12.85 4.14 17.12
CA LYS A 15 11.85 3.11 16.80
C LYS A 15 12.53 1.74 16.74
N PRO A 16 11.83 0.67 17.13
CA PRO A 16 12.35 -0.69 16.95
C PRO A 16 12.63 -0.93 15.46
N ARG A 17 13.64 -1.74 15.18
CA ARG A 17 13.98 -2.16 13.81
C ARG A 17 12.83 -2.99 13.25
N TYR A 18 12.47 -2.72 12.00
CA TYR A 18 11.52 -3.53 11.26
C TYR A 18 11.98 -5.00 11.20
N GLN A 19 11.06 -5.90 11.54
CA GLN A 19 11.21 -7.33 11.37
C GLN A 19 10.33 -7.75 10.20
N LYS A 20 10.95 -8.29 9.16
CA LYS A 20 10.23 -8.72 7.96
C LYS A 20 9.43 -9.99 8.29
N PRO A 21 8.09 -9.98 8.13
CA PRO A 21 7.26 -11.14 8.38
C PRO A 21 7.52 -12.23 7.34
N ASP A 22 7.17 -13.47 7.67
CA ASP A 22 7.43 -14.62 6.80
C ASP A 22 6.64 -14.56 5.49
N SER A 23 5.43 -14.00 5.52
CA SER A 23 4.62 -13.73 4.32
C SER A 23 5.34 -12.83 3.31
N VAL A 24 6.02 -11.78 3.78
CA VAL A 24 6.79 -10.87 2.90
C VAL A 24 8.05 -11.56 2.37
N LYS A 25 8.70 -12.43 3.16
CA LYS A 25 9.82 -13.26 2.66
C LYS A 25 9.33 -14.23 1.58
N GLN A 26 8.17 -14.85 1.79
CA GLN A 26 7.57 -15.77 0.83
C GLN A 26 7.19 -15.03 -0.46
N LEU A 27 6.60 -13.83 -0.36
CA LEU A 27 6.33 -12.97 -1.50
C LEU A 27 7.59 -12.65 -2.32
N GLU A 28 8.74 -12.41 -1.67
CA GLU A 28 10.01 -12.18 -2.38
C GLU A 28 10.44 -13.39 -3.21
N ILE A 29 10.28 -14.60 -2.66
CA ILE A 29 10.60 -15.85 -3.33
C ILE A 29 9.67 -16.07 -4.53
N GLU A 30 8.37 -15.91 -4.33
CA GLU A 30 7.35 -16.08 -5.37
C GLU A 30 7.51 -15.03 -6.47
N TYR A 31 7.72 -13.77 -6.11
CA TYR A 31 7.95 -12.69 -7.06
C TYR A 31 9.21 -12.93 -7.89
N PHE A 32 10.28 -13.44 -7.27
CA PHE A 32 11.50 -13.80 -7.99
C PHE A 32 11.23 -14.91 -9.02
N LYS A 33 10.52 -15.98 -8.62
CA LYS A 33 10.12 -17.06 -9.54
C LYS A 33 9.27 -16.51 -10.69
N TRP A 34 8.23 -15.74 -10.37
CA TRP A 34 7.32 -15.15 -11.35
C TRP A 34 8.04 -14.22 -12.34
N LYS A 35 8.91 -13.33 -11.83
CA LYS A 35 9.63 -12.34 -12.65
C LYS A 35 10.56 -12.99 -13.67
N TYR A 36 11.15 -14.14 -13.33
CA TYR A 36 12.13 -14.82 -14.16
C TYR A 36 11.67 -16.19 -14.70
N ARG A 37 10.36 -16.49 -14.65
CA ARG A 37 9.79 -17.80 -15.04
C ARG A 37 10.15 -18.22 -16.47
N GLU A 38 10.30 -17.25 -17.38
CA GLU A 38 10.65 -17.45 -18.79
C GLU A 38 11.95 -16.72 -19.15
N SER A 39 12.80 -16.41 -18.16
CA SER A 39 14.01 -15.64 -18.40
C SER A 39 15.20 -16.52 -18.78
N SER A 40 15.90 -16.14 -19.84
CA SER A 40 17.20 -16.70 -20.23
C SER A 40 18.37 -16.21 -19.37
N ILE A 41 18.15 -15.23 -18.48
CA ILE A 41 19.19 -14.67 -17.62
C ILE A 41 19.66 -15.76 -16.63
N PRO A 42 20.97 -16.04 -16.53
CA PRO A 42 21.51 -16.99 -15.55
C PRO A 42 21.13 -16.63 -14.11
N GLN A 43 20.88 -17.61 -13.26
CA GLN A 43 20.33 -17.40 -11.91
C GLN A 43 21.18 -16.46 -11.04
N GLN A 44 22.52 -16.55 -11.15
CA GLN A 44 23.47 -15.70 -10.44
C GLN A 44 23.41 -14.21 -10.85
N CYS A 45 22.88 -13.91 -12.03
CA CYS A 45 22.72 -12.54 -12.54
C CYS A 45 21.34 -11.93 -12.24
N ARG A 46 20.43 -12.71 -11.65
CA ARG A 46 19.05 -12.26 -11.39
C ARG A 46 18.99 -11.39 -10.14
N PHE A 47 18.46 -10.18 -10.29
CA PHE A 47 18.23 -9.27 -9.16
C PHE A 47 17.10 -9.77 -8.26
N LYS A 48 17.40 -9.93 -6.96
CA LYS A 48 16.44 -10.25 -5.89
C LYS A 48 15.83 -8.95 -5.35
N ARG A 49 14.54 -8.74 -5.63
CA ARG A 49 13.81 -7.58 -5.09
C ARG A 49 13.54 -7.79 -3.60
N SER A 50 13.73 -6.75 -2.81
CA SER A 50 13.35 -6.72 -1.40
C SER A 50 12.06 -5.91 -1.23
N PHE A 51 11.12 -6.43 -0.45
CA PHE A 51 9.85 -5.84 -0.08
C PHE A 51 9.80 -5.55 1.42
N ARG A 52 8.98 -4.57 1.78
CA ARG A 52 8.69 -4.17 3.16
C ARG A 52 7.26 -3.69 3.24
N ASP A 53 6.57 -3.99 4.32
CA ASP A 53 5.17 -3.59 4.53
C ASP A 53 4.98 -2.58 5.67
N ASP A 54 6.08 -2.12 6.29
CA ASP A 54 6.08 -1.14 7.39
C ASP A 54 5.91 0.32 6.96
N THR A 55 5.57 0.55 5.69
CA THR A 55 5.22 1.87 5.15
C THR A 55 4.07 1.73 4.16
N ALA A 56 3.26 2.78 3.99
CA ALA A 56 2.12 2.72 3.08
C ALA A 56 2.52 2.39 1.63
N ASN A 57 3.63 2.97 1.16
CA ASN A 57 4.16 2.69 -0.17
C ASN A 57 4.75 1.28 -0.27
N GLY A 58 5.42 0.81 0.77
CA GLY A 58 5.93 -0.55 0.84
C GLY A 58 4.81 -1.58 0.77
N LEU A 59 3.79 -1.44 1.62
CA LEU A 59 2.63 -2.32 1.66
C LEU A 59 1.88 -2.35 0.31
N ALA A 60 1.61 -1.18 -0.28
CA ALA A 60 1.05 -1.12 -1.63
C ALA A 60 1.90 -1.87 -2.67
N GLY A 61 3.23 -1.78 -2.58
CA GLY A 61 4.15 -2.52 -3.44
C GLY A 61 4.14 -4.03 -3.21
N CYS A 62 3.90 -4.49 -1.98
CA CYS A 62 3.69 -5.91 -1.69
C CYS A 62 2.42 -6.43 -2.37
N ILE A 63 1.32 -5.68 -2.26
CA ILE A 63 0.02 -6.03 -2.87
C ILE A 63 0.12 -6.05 -4.40
N GLU A 64 0.80 -5.07 -5.00
CA GLU A 64 1.05 -5.04 -6.45
C GLU A 64 1.85 -6.28 -6.90
N ALA A 65 2.88 -6.66 -6.14
CA ALA A 65 3.68 -7.84 -6.44
C ALA A 65 2.86 -9.13 -6.34
N TRP A 66 2.05 -9.26 -5.29
CA TRP A 66 1.13 -10.36 -5.12
C TRP A 66 0.15 -10.45 -6.30
N ALA A 67 -0.45 -9.32 -6.69
CA ALA A 67 -1.41 -9.27 -7.80
C ALA A 67 -0.78 -9.73 -9.13
N LYS A 68 0.46 -9.33 -9.41
CA LYS A 68 1.21 -9.78 -10.58
C LYS A 68 1.42 -11.29 -10.61
N ILE A 69 1.79 -11.88 -9.46
CA ILE A 69 2.03 -13.32 -9.33
C ILE A 69 0.75 -14.11 -9.61
N HIS A 70 -0.39 -13.63 -9.09
CA HIS A 70 -1.68 -14.32 -9.12
C HIS A 70 -2.56 -13.93 -10.33
N GLY A 71 -2.06 -13.11 -11.25
CA GLY A 71 -2.85 -12.63 -12.39
C GLY A 71 -4.05 -11.76 -12.00
N ALA A 72 -4.01 -11.13 -10.82
CA ALA A 72 -5.04 -10.22 -10.35
C ALA A 72 -4.86 -8.82 -10.95
N PHE A 73 -5.97 -8.08 -11.05
CA PHE A 73 -5.92 -6.66 -11.39
C PHE A 73 -5.56 -5.85 -10.14
N TYR A 74 -4.63 -4.90 -10.28
CA TYR A 74 -4.23 -3.98 -9.22
C TYR A 74 -4.29 -2.54 -9.72
N GLN A 75 -4.86 -1.66 -8.90
CA GLN A 75 -4.88 -0.24 -9.14
C GLN A 75 -4.65 0.53 -7.85
N ARG A 76 -3.63 1.40 -7.85
CA ARG A 76 -3.45 2.40 -6.80
C ARG A 76 -4.27 3.64 -7.13
N GLN A 77 -5.06 4.13 -6.17
CA GLN A 77 -5.87 5.33 -6.34
C GLN A 77 -5.10 6.58 -5.89
N ASN A 78 -5.35 7.69 -6.59
CA ASN A 78 -4.88 9.01 -6.17
C ASN A 78 -6.02 10.02 -6.35
N SER A 79 -6.30 10.78 -5.29
CA SER A 79 -7.30 11.87 -5.30
C SER A 79 -6.67 13.27 -5.40
N GLN A 80 -5.36 13.37 -5.61
CA GLN A 80 -4.66 14.64 -5.72
C GLN A 80 -5.12 15.41 -6.96
N GLY A 81 -5.25 16.74 -6.81
CA GLY A 81 -5.47 17.64 -7.94
C GLY A 81 -4.30 17.62 -8.92
N GLN A 82 -4.58 17.96 -10.18
CA GLN A 82 -3.56 18.03 -11.22
C GLN A 82 -3.17 19.49 -11.45
N TYR A 83 -1.87 19.76 -11.51
CA TYR A 83 -1.38 21.07 -11.87
C TYR A 83 -1.50 21.28 -13.38
N ASP A 84 -2.19 22.33 -13.79
CA ASP A 84 -2.24 22.78 -15.18
C ASP A 84 -1.10 23.79 -15.40
N SER A 85 -0.04 23.34 -16.06
CA SER A 85 1.15 24.16 -16.33
C SER A 85 0.88 25.34 -17.26
N ARG A 86 -0.09 25.21 -18.17
CA ARG A 86 -0.46 26.25 -19.13
C ARG A 86 -1.19 27.39 -18.43
N LEU A 87 -2.17 27.04 -17.60
CA LEU A 87 -2.98 28.02 -16.86
C LEU A 87 -2.35 28.43 -15.53
N LYS A 88 -1.30 27.73 -15.08
CA LYS A 88 -0.61 27.92 -13.80
C LYS A 88 -1.55 27.81 -12.59
N ILE A 89 -2.51 26.88 -12.64
CA ILE A 89 -3.50 26.62 -11.58
C ILE A 89 -3.57 25.15 -11.21
N TRP A 90 -3.99 24.85 -9.98
CA TRP A 90 -4.33 23.49 -9.55
C TRP A 90 -5.79 23.19 -9.88
N ARG A 91 -6.02 22.19 -10.74
CA ARG A 91 -7.35 21.67 -11.04
C ARG A 91 -7.74 20.64 -9.98
N LYS A 92 -8.98 20.74 -9.49
CA LYS A 92 -9.54 19.74 -8.57
C LYS A 92 -9.63 18.38 -9.27
N SER A 93 -9.34 17.31 -8.52
CA SER A 93 -9.56 15.95 -9.01
C SER A 93 -11.05 15.63 -9.07
N GLY A 94 -11.45 14.85 -10.08
CA GLY A 94 -12.77 14.23 -10.15
C GLY A 94 -12.89 12.95 -9.33
N THR A 95 -11.78 12.46 -8.75
CA THR A 95 -11.77 11.24 -7.92
C THR A 95 -12.63 11.44 -6.67
N THR A 96 -13.40 10.40 -6.31
CA THR A 96 -14.13 10.35 -5.04
C THR A 96 -13.18 10.62 -3.87
N LYS A 97 -13.44 11.70 -3.13
CA LYS A 97 -12.66 12.05 -1.94
C LYS A 97 -12.80 10.94 -0.90
N GLY A 98 -11.68 10.46 -0.36
CA GLY A 98 -11.65 9.39 0.63
C GLY A 98 -11.84 7.99 0.04
N ILE A 99 -11.69 7.82 -1.28
CA ILE A 99 -11.59 6.49 -1.89
C ILE A 99 -10.40 5.72 -1.29
N ALA A 100 -10.54 4.40 -1.20
CA ALA A 100 -9.49 3.51 -0.72
C ALA A 100 -8.19 3.67 -1.52
N ASP A 101 -7.04 3.53 -0.86
CA ASP A 101 -5.72 3.71 -1.47
C ASP A 101 -5.43 2.72 -2.60
N VAL A 102 -5.89 1.47 -2.46
CA VAL A 102 -5.63 0.38 -3.39
C VAL A 102 -6.94 -0.34 -3.72
N GLN A 103 -7.08 -0.74 -4.97
CA GLN A 103 -8.11 -1.67 -5.41
C GLN A 103 -7.45 -2.90 -6.03
N VAL A 104 -7.89 -4.09 -5.62
CA VAL A 104 -7.49 -5.36 -6.22
C VAL A 104 -8.73 -6.08 -6.71
N THR A 105 -8.69 -6.64 -7.92
CA THR A 105 -9.73 -7.56 -8.38
C THR A 105 -9.13 -8.92 -8.65
N TYR A 106 -9.62 -9.94 -7.96
CA TYR A 106 -9.14 -11.31 -8.02
C TYR A 106 -10.32 -12.28 -7.99
N LYS A 107 -10.29 -13.33 -8.83
CA LYS A 107 -11.36 -14.35 -8.96
C LYS A 107 -12.78 -13.75 -9.04
N GLY A 108 -12.95 -12.65 -9.79
CA GLY A 108 -14.25 -11.99 -9.97
C GLY A 108 -14.72 -11.12 -8.78
N LYS A 109 -13.90 -10.97 -7.74
CA LYS A 109 -14.19 -10.13 -6.58
C LYS A 109 -13.26 -8.93 -6.50
N THR A 110 -13.83 -7.75 -6.23
CA THR A 110 -13.08 -6.50 -6.04
C THR A 110 -12.96 -6.16 -4.56
N PHE A 111 -11.72 -5.92 -4.13
CA PHE A 111 -11.32 -5.55 -2.78
C PHE A 111 -10.86 -4.10 -2.78
N ASN A 112 -11.52 -3.25 -2.01
CA ASN A 112 -11.12 -1.85 -1.79
C ASN A 112 -10.32 -1.78 -0.48
N LEU A 113 -9.06 -1.43 -0.56
CA LEU A 113 -8.08 -1.57 0.53
C LEU A 113 -7.54 -0.21 0.94
N GLU A 114 -7.84 0.19 2.17
CA GLU A 114 -7.36 1.42 2.78
C GLU A 114 -6.13 1.11 3.64
N ILE A 115 -5.01 1.75 3.35
CA ILE A 115 -3.73 1.45 3.99
C ILE A 115 -3.53 2.33 5.22
N LYS A 116 -3.40 1.72 6.40
CA LYS A 116 -3.21 2.41 7.70
C LYS A 116 -2.05 1.84 8.51
N VAL A 117 -0.84 2.19 8.12
CA VAL A 117 0.38 1.72 8.81
C VAL A 117 0.64 2.50 10.12
N GLY A 118 1.00 1.78 11.18
CA GLY A 118 1.43 2.34 12.46
C GLY A 118 0.34 3.16 13.17
N LYS A 119 0.62 4.43 13.44
CA LYS A 119 -0.32 5.33 14.14
C LYS A 119 -1.39 5.93 13.23
N ASP A 120 -1.37 5.64 11.92
CA ASP A 120 -2.36 6.18 10.99
C ASP A 120 -3.77 5.65 11.28
N ARG A 121 -4.76 6.51 11.07
CA ARG A 121 -6.18 6.28 11.32
C ARG A 121 -7.01 6.72 10.12
N GLN A 122 -8.12 6.03 9.92
CA GLN A 122 -9.08 6.37 8.88
C GLN A 122 -9.81 7.67 9.25
N SER A 123 -9.90 8.58 8.29
CA SER A 123 -10.64 9.85 8.42
C SER A 123 -12.16 9.63 8.29
N GLU A 124 -12.96 10.59 8.76
CA GLU A 124 -14.42 10.52 8.64
C GLU A 124 -14.91 10.41 7.19
N VAL A 125 -14.23 11.07 6.25
CA VAL A 125 -14.59 10.98 4.82
C VAL A 125 -14.34 9.57 4.27
N GLN A 126 -13.26 8.91 4.72
CA GLN A 126 -12.94 7.53 4.32
C GLN A 126 -13.94 6.54 4.95
N LYS A 127 -14.34 6.74 6.21
CA LYS A 127 -15.41 5.94 6.86
C LYS A 127 -16.74 6.04 6.12
N GLU A 128 -17.09 7.22 5.62
CA GLU A 128 -18.30 7.39 4.83
C GLU A 128 -18.23 6.62 3.50
N VAL A 129 -17.07 6.63 2.84
CA VAL A 129 -16.86 5.85 1.61
C VAL A 129 -16.93 4.35 1.90
N GLU A 130 -16.31 3.88 2.99
CA GLU A 130 -16.42 2.50 3.45
C GLU A 130 -17.89 2.09 3.64
N ARG A 131 -18.67 2.90 4.37
CA ARG A 131 -20.09 2.66 4.61
C ARG A 131 -20.87 2.51 3.30
N LYS A 132 -20.62 3.38 2.33
CA LYS A 132 -21.26 3.32 1.00
C LYS A 132 -20.88 2.06 0.22
N ILE A 133 -19.59 1.70 0.21
CA ILE A 133 -19.12 0.49 -0.49
C ILE A 133 -19.75 -0.76 0.13
N LYS A 134 -19.71 -0.87 1.47
CA LYS A 134 -20.28 -2.01 2.20
C LYS A 134 -21.80 -2.10 2.01
N ALA A 135 -22.51 -0.97 2.07
CA ALA A 135 -23.96 -0.93 1.83
C ALA A 135 -24.34 -1.37 0.40
N ALA A 136 -23.45 -1.18 -0.58
CA ALA A 136 -23.62 -1.68 -1.94
C ALA A 136 -23.18 -3.15 -2.14
N GLY A 137 -22.82 -3.85 -1.06
CA GLY A 137 -22.33 -5.24 -1.11
C GLY A 137 -20.86 -5.37 -1.54
N GLY A 138 -20.14 -4.25 -1.69
CA GLY A 138 -18.73 -4.26 -2.04
C GLY A 138 -17.83 -4.61 -0.85
N HIS A 139 -16.64 -5.14 -1.14
CA HIS A 139 -15.66 -5.43 -0.11
C HIS A 139 -14.76 -4.21 0.15
N TYR A 140 -14.63 -3.85 1.44
CA TYR A 140 -13.74 -2.80 1.91
C TYR A 140 -13.04 -3.25 3.19
N ALA A 141 -11.72 -3.13 3.22
CA ALA A 141 -10.90 -3.48 4.38
C ALA A 141 -9.84 -2.42 4.67
N ILE A 142 -9.53 -2.26 5.96
CA ILE A 142 -8.39 -1.47 6.41
C ILE A 142 -7.24 -2.43 6.64
N ILE A 143 -6.12 -2.21 5.96
CA ILE A 143 -4.93 -3.05 6.06
C ILE A 143 -3.75 -2.27 6.62
N ARG A 144 -3.00 -2.87 7.54
CA ARG A 144 -1.88 -2.25 8.26
C ARG A 144 -0.55 -2.94 7.98
N CYS A 145 -0.59 -4.21 7.58
CA CYS A 145 0.55 -4.99 7.12
C CYS A 145 0.14 -5.89 5.94
N PHE A 146 1.10 -6.65 5.42
CA PHE A 146 0.84 -7.57 4.31
C PHE A 146 0.02 -8.79 4.73
N ASP A 147 0.12 -9.22 5.99
CA ASP A 147 -0.68 -10.33 6.52
C ASP A 147 -2.18 -9.98 6.53
N ASP A 148 -2.56 -8.78 6.99
CA ASP A 148 -3.96 -8.31 6.94
C ASP A 148 -4.54 -8.42 5.51
N PHE A 149 -3.73 -8.10 4.49
CA PHE A 149 -4.17 -8.24 3.10
C PHE A 149 -4.40 -9.69 2.70
N LEU A 150 -3.51 -10.60 3.09
CA LEU A 150 -3.67 -12.03 2.80
C LEU A 150 -4.89 -12.62 3.51
N GLU A 151 -5.15 -12.21 4.75
CA GLU A 151 -6.35 -12.63 5.50
C GLU A 151 -7.65 -12.24 4.78
N GLU A 152 -7.72 -11.04 4.19
CA GLU A 152 -8.90 -10.61 3.43
C GLU A 152 -9.08 -11.38 2.12
N ILE A 153 -7.98 -11.76 1.46
CA ILE A 153 -8.02 -12.50 0.20
C ILE A 153 -8.37 -13.98 0.42
N TRP A 154 -7.76 -14.63 1.42
CA TRP A 154 -7.92 -16.08 1.65
C TRP A 154 -9.32 -16.50 2.07
N GLN A 155 -10.14 -15.58 2.59
CA GLN A 155 -11.56 -15.82 2.82
C GLN A 155 -12.34 -16.18 1.54
N TYR A 156 -11.73 -16.00 0.36
CA TYR A 156 -12.36 -16.20 -0.95
C TYR A 156 -11.54 -17.12 -1.87
N GLU A 157 -10.62 -17.91 -1.32
CA GLU A 157 -9.90 -18.92 -2.11
C GLU A 157 -10.66 -20.22 -2.34
#